data_AF-A0A960MAV6-F1
#
_entry.id   AF-A0A960MAV6-F1
#
_cell.length_a   1.000
_cell.length_b   1.000
_cell.length_c   1.000
_cell.angle_alpha   90.00
_cell.angle_beta   90.00
_cell.angle_gamma   90.00
#
_symmetry.space_group_name_H-M   'P 1'
#
loop_
_entity.id
_entity.type
_entity.pdbx_description
1 polymer ?
#
loop_
_entity_poly.entity_id
_entity_poly.type
_entity_poly.pdbx_seq_one_letter_code
_entity_poly.pdbx_strand_id
1 'polypeptide(L)'
;MRSLKKLFFPFFFCFAASLFGGSASWNLDQSGSWSLASNWSPATVPNAAADTATFPNIITQPTTVTVDGTFDVMSLTFTSFNSYTLSSGTLNLHTGTILANLPNGTHVINSNIALQSNAT
;
A
#
# COMPACT_ATOMS: atom_id res chain seq x y z
N MET A 1 6.24 -27.33 52.56
CA MET A 1 5.69 -27.91 51.31
C MET A 1 4.36 -27.19 51.06
N ARG A 2 4.12 -26.36 50.05
CA ARG A 2 4.40 -26.48 48.61
C ARG A 2 4.65 -25.09 48.01
N SER A 3 5.71 -24.98 47.19
CA SER A 3 6.07 -23.80 46.40
C SER A 3 5.08 -23.61 45.23
N LEU A 4 4.54 -22.41 45.05
CA LEU A 4 3.77 -22.01 43.87
C LEU A 4 4.76 -21.53 42.80
N LYS A 5 4.88 -22.30 41.72
CA LYS A 5 5.79 -22.03 40.60
C LYS A 5 5.28 -20.84 39.80
N LYS A 6 6.16 -19.85 39.59
CA LYS A 6 5.98 -18.71 38.69
C LYS A 6 5.69 -19.23 37.28
N LEU A 7 4.51 -18.93 36.73
CA LEU A 7 4.26 -19.06 35.30
C LEU A 7 4.15 -17.64 34.73
N PHE A 8 5.30 -17.10 34.33
CA PHE A 8 5.38 -15.90 33.51
C PHE A 8 5.14 -16.33 32.07
N PHE A 9 3.91 -16.14 31.58
CA PHE A 9 3.61 -16.24 30.16
C PHE A 9 3.50 -14.81 29.66
N PRO A 10 4.55 -14.23 29.04
CA PRO A 10 4.33 -13.03 28.27
C PRO A 10 3.51 -13.50 27.08
N PHE A 11 2.19 -13.38 27.19
CA PHE A 11 1.35 -13.33 26.02
C PHE A 11 1.77 -12.04 25.31
N PHE A 12 2.75 -12.17 24.43
CA PHE A 12 2.99 -11.18 23.40
C PHE A 12 1.73 -11.18 22.54
N PHE A 13 0.75 -10.41 22.98
CA PHE A 13 -0.34 -9.99 22.13
C PHE A 13 0.31 -9.04 21.14
N CYS A 14 0.76 -9.59 20.01
CA CYS A 14 0.88 -8.80 18.81
C CYS A 14 -0.54 -8.38 18.45
N PHE A 15 -1.00 -7.24 18.97
CA PHE A 15 -2.11 -6.55 18.38
C PHE A 15 -1.59 -6.02 17.04
N ALA A 16 -1.74 -6.82 15.99
CA ALA A 16 -1.84 -6.23 14.68
C ALA A 16 -3.13 -5.39 14.72
N ALA A 17 -2.99 -4.11 15.06
CA ALA A 17 -4.01 -3.14 14.74
C ALA A 17 -4.12 -3.17 13.22
N SER A 18 -5.10 -3.89 12.68
CA SER A 18 -5.63 -3.56 11.37
C SER A 18 -6.23 -2.17 11.52
N LEU A 19 -5.38 -1.16 11.30
CA LEU A 19 -5.82 0.20 11.10
C LEU A 19 -6.69 0.12 9.86
N PHE A 20 -8.00 0.24 10.08
CA PHE A 20 -8.99 0.41 9.03
C PHE A 20 -8.43 1.33 7.96
N GLY A 21 -8.49 0.86 6.72
CA GLY A 21 -7.90 1.47 5.53
C GLY A 21 -7.93 2.99 5.58
N GLY A 22 -6.74 3.55 5.78
CA GLY A 22 -6.47 4.96 5.58
C GLY A 22 -5.89 5.08 4.18
N SER A 23 -6.46 5.98 3.38
CA SER A 23 -5.76 6.46 2.19
C SER A 23 -4.36 6.92 2.61
N ALA A 24 -3.32 6.46 1.93
CA ALA A 24 -1.95 6.72 2.32
C ALA A 24 -1.08 7.06 1.11
N SER A 25 -0.03 7.82 1.36
CA SER A 25 0.95 8.23 0.36
C SER A 25 2.23 7.43 0.51
N TRP A 26 2.81 6.97 -0.59
CA TRP A 26 4.14 6.39 -0.59
C TRP A 26 5.13 7.40 0.03
N ASN A 27 6.00 6.92 0.91
CA ASN A 27 6.87 7.72 1.77
C ASN A 27 8.34 7.23 1.73
N LEU A 28 8.70 6.42 0.73
CA LEU A 28 10.05 5.93 0.54
C LEU A 28 10.63 6.45 -0.78
N ASP A 29 11.76 7.17 -0.73
CA ASP A 29 12.52 7.65 -1.92
C ASP A 29 13.30 6.51 -2.62
N GLN A 30 12.82 5.27 -2.51
CA GLN A 30 13.48 4.06 -3.01
C GLN A 30 12.42 2.97 -3.27
N SER A 31 12.85 1.90 -3.95
CA SER A 31 12.01 0.73 -4.15
C SER A 31 11.66 0.05 -2.83
N GLY A 32 10.45 -0.48 -2.72
CA GLY A 32 9.97 -1.08 -1.50
C GLY A 32 8.76 -1.97 -1.71
N SER A 33 8.31 -2.61 -0.63
CA SER A 33 7.12 -3.46 -0.62
C SER A 33 5.87 -2.66 -0.25
N TRP A 34 4.74 -2.97 -0.89
CA TRP A 34 3.44 -2.37 -0.60
C TRP A 34 2.98 -2.73 0.81
N SER A 35 3.17 -3.98 1.26
CA SER A 35 2.72 -4.45 2.58
C SER A 35 3.41 -3.77 3.78
N LEU A 36 4.53 -3.07 3.57
CA LEU A 36 5.30 -2.49 4.67
C LEU A 36 4.76 -1.12 5.04
N ALA A 37 4.04 -1.04 6.16
CA ALA A 37 3.40 0.19 6.65
C ALA A 37 4.34 1.40 6.79
N SER A 38 5.63 1.18 7.10
CA SER A 38 6.62 2.27 7.19
C SER A 38 6.96 2.93 5.85
N ASN A 39 6.61 2.29 4.72
CA ASN A 39 6.75 2.88 3.38
C ASN A 39 5.59 3.81 3.04
N TRP A 40 4.59 3.94 3.90
CA TRP A 40 3.41 4.79 3.69
C TRP A 40 3.33 5.90 4.75
N SER A 41 2.70 7.00 4.38
CA SER A 41 2.35 8.12 5.28
C SER A 41 0.87 8.50 5.11
N PRO A 42 0.05 8.45 6.18
CA PRO A 42 0.38 7.87 7.50
C PRO A 42 0.81 6.40 7.38
N ALA A 43 1.42 5.85 8.45
CA ALA A 43 1.97 4.48 8.46
C ALA A 43 0.86 3.40 8.48
N THR A 44 0.03 3.42 7.45
CA THR A 44 -1.10 2.54 7.16
C THR A 44 -0.94 2.05 5.73
N VAL A 45 -1.14 0.75 5.51
CA VAL A 45 -1.10 0.16 4.18
C VAL A 45 -2.46 0.35 3.50
N PRO A 46 -2.54 0.99 2.32
CA PRO A 46 -3.77 1.02 1.54
C PRO A 46 -4.17 -0.41 1.16
N ASN A 47 -5.28 -0.89 1.71
CA ASN A 47 -5.77 -2.26 1.50
C ASN A 47 -7.26 -2.40 1.84
N ALA A 48 -8.08 -1.46 1.40
CA ALA A 48 -9.53 -1.50 1.53
C ALA A 48 -10.21 -0.87 0.32
N ALA A 49 -11.45 -1.27 0.08
CA ALA A 49 -12.26 -0.80 -1.05
C ALA A 49 -12.45 0.73 -1.13
N ALA A 50 -12.24 1.45 -0.02
CA ALA A 50 -12.35 2.90 0.07
C ALA A 50 -10.98 3.62 0.05
N ASP A 51 -9.87 2.88 0.00
CA ASP A 51 -8.53 3.44 0.15
C ASP A 51 -8.01 4.02 -1.15
N THR A 52 -7.38 5.19 -1.06
CA THR A 52 -6.58 5.75 -2.14
C THR A 52 -5.11 5.55 -1.84
N ALA A 53 -4.39 4.86 -2.73
CA ALA A 53 -2.93 4.83 -2.70
C ALA A 53 -2.39 6.00 -3.54
N THR A 54 -1.61 6.88 -2.90
CA THR A 54 -1.02 8.05 -3.56
C THR A 54 0.48 7.86 -3.74
N PHE A 55 0.99 8.21 -4.91
CA PHE A 55 2.39 8.13 -5.28
C PHE A 55 2.92 9.56 -5.53
N PRO A 56 3.38 10.25 -4.47
CA PRO A 56 3.74 11.66 -4.53
C PRO A 56 5.11 11.89 -5.16
N ASN A 57 5.38 13.15 -5.49
CA ASN A 57 6.68 13.61 -5.98
C ASN A 57 7.77 13.67 -4.88
N ILE A 58 8.06 12.53 -4.27
CA ILE A 58 9.13 12.37 -3.27
C ILE A 58 10.33 11.60 -3.81
N ILE A 59 10.13 10.79 -4.86
CA ILE A 59 11.19 9.98 -5.44
C ILE A 59 12.11 10.84 -6.31
N THR A 60 13.41 10.63 -6.24
CA THR A 60 14.44 11.33 -7.01
C THR A 60 14.88 10.57 -8.27
N GLN A 61 14.50 9.30 -8.39
CA GLN A 61 14.76 8.43 -9.53
C GLN A 61 13.61 7.44 -9.75
N PRO A 62 13.47 6.83 -10.95
CA PRO A 62 12.47 5.78 -11.19
C PRO A 62 12.52 4.69 -10.13
N THR A 63 11.36 4.36 -9.57
CA THR A 63 11.23 3.53 -8.36
C THR A 63 10.18 2.45 -8.54
N THR A 64 10.46 1.25 -8.03
CA THR A 64 9.51 0.12 -8.07
C THR A 64 8.83 -0.08 -6.72
N VAL A 65 7.50 -0.04 -6.72
CA VAL A 65 6.68 -0.51 -5.60
C VAL A 65 6.28 -1.95 -5.90
N THR A 66 6.78 -2.87 -5.09
CA THR A 66 6.46 -4.29 -5.21
C THR A 66 5.09 -4.53 -4.58
N VAL A 67 4.10 -4.86 -5.41
CA VAL A 67 2.79 -5.32 -4.96
C VAL A 67 2.98 -6.78 -4.54
N ASP A 68 3.29 -7.01 -3.28
CA ASP A 68 3.71 -8.29 -2.71
C ASP A 68 2.55 -9.16 -2.20
N GLY A 69 1.38 -9.02 -2.84
CA GLY A 69 0.14 -9.71 -2.47
C GLY A 69 -1.03 -9.27 -3.34
N THR A 70 -2.24 -9.43 -2.79
CA THR A 70 -3.46 -8.84 -3.35
C THR A 70 -3.89 -7.71 -2.44
N PHE A 71 -4.05 -6.51 -3.00
CA PHE A 71 -4.49 -5.34 -2.24
C PHE A 71 -5.73 -4.71 -2.84
N ASP A 72 -6.64 -4.27 -1.97
CA ASP A 72 -7.85 -3.54 -2.34
C ASP A 72 -7.63 -2.04 -2.28
N VAL A 73 -8.00 -1.33 -3.34
CA VAL A 73 -7.98 0.13 -3.40
C VAL A 73 -9.19 0.65 -4.16
N MET A 74 -9.68 1.81 -3.76
CA MET A 74 -10.60 2.60 -4.56
C MET A 74 -9.86 3.20 -5.76
N SER A 75 -8.73 3.87 -5.52
CA SER A 75 -8.04 4.67 -6.53
C SER A 75 -6.52 4.60 -6.40
N LEU A 76 -5.84 4.79 -7.52
CA LEU A 76 -4.39 5.02 -7.60
C LEU A 76 -4.14 6.44 -8.10
N THR A 77 -3.38 7.24 -7.35
CA THR A 77 -3.07 8.62 -7.75
C THR A 77 -1.57 8.82 -7.89
N PHE A 78 -1.12 9.28 -9.06
CA PHE A 78 0.28 9.59 -9.34
C PHE A 78 0.47 11.09 -9.53
N THR A 79 1.36 11.68 -8.72
CA THR A 79 1.71 13.10 -8.78
C THR A 79 3.22 13.35 -8.83
N SER A 80 4.03 12.32 -9.10
CA SER A 80 5.48 12.48 -9.29
C SER A 80 5.86 12.77 -10.73
N PHE A 81 6.95 13.51 -10.91
CA PHE A 81 7.62 13.65 -12.21
C PHE A 81 8.56 12.47 -12.50
N ASN A 82 8.95 11.72 -11.47
CA ASN A 82 9.71 10.48 -11.64
C ASN A 82 8.75 9.29 -11.75
N SER A 83 9.20 8.25 -12.44
CA SER A 83 8.36 7.10 -12.75
C SER A 83 8.20 6.18 -11.54
N TYR A 84 6.96 5.84 -11.22
CA TYR A 84 6.64 4.73 -10.32
C TYR A 84 6.28 3.50 -11.16
N THR A 85 6.84 2.35 -10.82
CA THR A 85 6.45 1.05 -11.37
C THR A 85 5.79 0.22 -10.29
N LEU A 86 4.50 -0.10 -10.43
CA LEU A 86 3.81 -1.05 -9.55
C LEU A 86 3.97 -2.45 -10.14
N SER A 87 4.62 -3.39 -9.45
CA SER A 87 4.97 -4.69 -10.06
C SER A 87 4.49 -5.91 -9.27
N SER A 88 4.30 -7.02 -9.99
CA SER A 88 4.08 -8.39 -9.49
C SER A 88 2.63 -8.75 -9.16
N GLY A 89 2.13 -8.37 -7.99
CA GLY A 89 0.87 -8.87 -7.42
C GLY A 89 -0.41 -8.36 -8.09
N THR A 90 -1.49 -8.33 -7.32
CA THR A 90 -2.82 -7.93 -7.81
C THR A 90 -3.32 -6.70 -7.06
N LEU A 91 -3.85 -5.74 -7.82
CA LEU A 91 -4.61 -4.62 -7.29
C LEU A 91 -6.08 -4.80 -7.68
N ASN A 92 -6.92 -5.01 -6.67
CA ASN A 92 -8.37 -4.98 -6.81
C ASN A 92 -8.81 -3.52 -6.82
N LEU A 93 -9.17 -3.01 -8.00
CA LEU A 93 -9.66 -1.66 -8.17
C LEU A 93 -11.17 -1.65 -8.03
N HIS A 94 -11.67 -0.93 -7.02
CA HIS A 94 -13.09 -0.75 -6.78
C HIS A 94 -13.65 0.40 -7.64
N THR A 95 -14.58 1.21 -7.13
CA THR A 95 -15.31 2.21 -7.92
C THR A 95 -14.52 3.50 -8.22
N GLY A 96 -13.20 3.51 -8.04
CA GLY A 96 -12.38 4.71 -8.24
C GLY A 96 -11.59 4.71 -9.55
N THR A 97 -10.59 5.57 -9.62
CA THR A 97 -9.86 5.90 -10.86
C THR A 97 -8.36 5.67 -10.71
N ILE A 98 -7.70 5.46 -11.85
CA ILE A 98 -6.25 5.60 -11.97
C ILE A 98 -6.00 7.00 -12.53
N LEU A 99 -5.49 7.90 -11.68
CA LEU A 99 -5.24 9.28 -12.04
C LEU A 99 -3.73 9.55 -12.12
N ALA A 100 -3.28 10.04 -13.28
CA ALA A 100 -1.94 10.61 -13.46
C ALA A 100 -2.10 12.10 -13.76
N ASN A 101 -1.75 12.96 -12.80
CA ASN A 101 -2.11 14.39 -12.87
C ASN A 101 -1.05 15.28 -13.51
N LEU A 102 0.04 14.74 -14.08
CA LEU A 102 1.18 15.54 -14.54
C LEU A 102 1.76 15.03 -15.88
N PRO A 103 2.23 15.94 -16.76
CA PRO A 103 2.64 15.60 -18.12
C PRO A 103 3.99 14.87 -18.23
N ASN A 104 4.80 14.83 -17.16
CA ASN A 104 6.19 14.41 -17.22
C ASN A 104 6.52 13.32 -16.19
N GLY A 105 5.86 12.17 -16.27
CA GLY A 105 6.17 10.96 -15.51
C GLY A 105 5.50 9.75 -16.17
N THR A 106 6.28 8.80 -16.71
CA THR A 106 5.72 7.57 -17.29
C THR A 106 5.55 6.55 -16.18
N HIS A 107 4.42 6.63 -15.47
CA HIS A 107 4.06 5.62 -14.47
C HIS A 107 3.66 4.32 -15.16
N VAL A 108 4.06 3.20 -14.57
CA VAL A 108 3.86 1.87 -15.14
C VAL A 108 3.17 0.99 -14.10
N ILE A 109 2.15 0.25 -14.54
CA ILE A 109 1.49 -0.79 -13.73
C ILE A 109 1.77 -2.13 -14.40
N ASN A 110 2.75 -2.86 -13.86
CA ASN A 110 3.11 -4.24 -14.18
C ASN A 110 2.58 -5.22 -13.12
N SER A 111 1.45 -4.87 -12.50
CA SER A 111 0.69 -5.71 -11.59
C SER A 111 -0.63 -6.10 -12.25
N ASN A 112 -1.24 -7.20 -11.84
CA ASN A 112 -2.58 -7.55 -12.30
C ASN A 112 -3.58 -6.50 -11.79
N ILE A 113 -4.42 -5.97 -12.68
CA ILE A 113 -5.55 -5.12 -12.28
C ILE A 113 -6.84 -5.95 -12.38
N ALA A 114 -7.50 -6.14 -11.24
CA ALA A 114 -8.83 -6.75 -11.18
C ALA A 114 -9.87 -5.66 -10.91
N LEU A 115 -10.74 -5.40 -11.88
CA LEU A 115 -11.83 -4.44 -11.71
C LEU A 115 -12.96 -5.12 -10.92
N GLN A 116 -13.28 -4.59 -9.74
CA GLN A 116 -14.29 -5.16 -8.84
C GLN A 116 -15.69 -4.60 -9.11
N SER A 117 -15.80 -3.49 -9.86
CA SER A 117 -17.08 -2.93 -10.30
C SER A 117 -17.40 -3.34 -11.74
N ASN A 118 -18.68 -3.54 -12.03
CA ASN A 118 -19.15 -3.69 -13.40
C ASN A 118 -19.20 -2.33 -14.10
N ALA A 119 -18.74 -2.27 -15.35
CA ALA A 119 -19.06 -1.16 -16.24
C ALA A 119 -20.57 -1.19 -16.52
N THR A 120 -21.30 -0.14 -16.13
CA THR A 120 -22.70 0.07 -16.51
C THR A 120 -22.77 0.86 -17.81
#